data_AF-A0A9P9P276-F1
#
_entry.id   AF-A0A9P9P276-F1
#
_cell.length_a   1.000
_cell.length_b   1.000
_cell.length_c   1.000
_cell.angle_alpha   90.00
_cell.angle_beta   90.00
_cell.angle_gamma   90.00
#
_symmetry.space_group_name_H-M   'P 1'
#
loop_
_entity.id
_entity.type
_entity.pdbx_description
1 polymer ?
#
loop_
_entity_poly.entity_id
_entity_poly.type
_entity_poly.pdbx_seq_one_letter_code
_entity_poly.pdbx_strand_id
1 'polypeptide(L)'
;MVEVANEGRSHKEWWWRERTYFSYRDHVLQTEISIANHEVICEIENLLQVPAVYHALFYRTKMFATTVQDLVTATKAAQTPYPWAMAACLLIDWSVDVLRHKKVEFETFLHSQRESLYWILDDALLRILSDQWEDTTSNTPWDLATAPLLITLSKAQSRIPEWADQDLEGMLRWKPYMYNPKEILLDSYFKRSQSFLRQSARIHEIWRAVRIMSNGRLPAELENAIVEDVSKFEGLPTASLKKFYFPKMKCKAKS
;
A
#
# COMPACT_ATOMS: atom_id res chain seq x y z
N MET A 1 71.68 -20.53 -24.38
CA MET A 1 71.59 -19.14 -24.89
C MET A 1 70.16 -18.96 -25.34
N VAL A 2 69.32 -18.40 -24.46
CA VAL A 2 67.88 -18.22 -24.70
C VAL A 2 67.68 -16.82 -25.25
N GLU A 3 66.92 -16.79 -26.34
CA GLU A 3 66.56 -15.66 -27.16
C GLU A 3 65.77 -14.58 -26.43
N VAL A 4 65.94 -13.38 -26.96
CA VAL A 4 65.14 -12.17 -26.77
C VAL A 4 63.69 -12.43 -27.17
N ALA A 5 62.74 -12.20 -26.26
CA ALA A 5 61.35 -11.87 -26.60
C ALA A 5 60.58 -11.33 -25.38
N ASN A 6 60.53 -10.00 -25.17
CA ASN A 6 59.43 -9.40 -24.38
C ASN A 6 59.24 -7.88 -24.51
N GLU A 7 59.48 -7.27 -25.68
CA GLU A 7 59.25 -5.81 -25.88
C GLU A 7 57.83 -5.42 -26.37
N GLY A 8 56.87 -6.34 -26.41
CA GLY A 8 55.53 -6.07 -26.97
C GLY A 8 54.39 -5.79 -25.97
N ARG A 9 54.57 -6.03 -24.67
CA ARG A 9 53.46 -6.03 -23.68
C ARG A 9 53.24 -4.72 -22.93
N SER A 10 54.23 -3.82 -22.92
CA SER A 10 54.24 -2.63 -22.05
C SER A 10 53.24 -1.54 -22.44
N HIS A 11 53.06 -1.26 -23.74
CA HIS A 11 52.34 -0.05 -24.12
C HIS A 11 50.81 -0.17 -24.00
N LYS A 12 50.21 -1.31 -24.39
CA LYS A 12 48.76 -1.53 -24.29
C LYS A 12 48.28 -1.62 -22.83
N GLU A 13 49.03 -2.29 -21.95
CA GLU A 13 48.69 -2.38 -20.52
C GLU A 13 48.76 -1.01 -19.82
N TRP A 14 49.68 -0.14 -20.26
CA TRP A 14 49.81 1.22 -19.75
C TRP A 14 48.59 2.09 -20.12
N TRP A 15 48.15 2.06 -21.38
CA TRP A 15 46.95 2.78 -21.83
C TRP A 15 45.66 2.28 -21.16
N TRP A 16 45.53 0.97 -20.91
CA TRP A 16 44.39 0.41 -20.19
C TRP A 16 44.40 0.82 -18.72
N ARG A 17 45.57 0.82 -18.06
CA ARG A 17 45.72 1.31 -16.67
C ARG A 17 45.43 2.80 -16.57
N GLU A 18 45.92 3.64 -17.49
CA GLU A 18 45.60 5.06 -17.48
C GLU A 18 44.12 5.33 -17.74
N ARG A 19 43.48 4.67 -18.73
CA ARG A 19 42.02 4.83 -18.94
C ARG A 19 41.20 4.42 -17.74
N THR A 20 41.55 3.30 -17.10
CA THR A 20 40.84 2.85 -15.89
C THR A 20 41.10 3.76 -14.70
N TYR A 21 42.32 4.30 -14.56
CA TYR A 21 42.67 5.24 -13.51
C TYR A 21 42.01 6.62 -13.70
N PHE A 22 41.97 7.13 -14.94
CA PHE A 22 41.26 8.36 -15.31
C PHE A 22 39.74 8.20 -15.15
N SER A 23 39.17 7.08 -15.62
CA SER A 23 37.75 6.78 -15.45
C SER A 23 37.37 6.63 -13.96
N TYR A 24 38.23 6.03 -13.14
CA TYR A 24 38.02 5.93 -11.70
C TYR A 24 38.11 7.30 -11.02
N ARG A 25 39.11 8.12 -11.38
CA ARG A 25 39.26 9.48 -10.86
C ARG A 25 38.10 10.39 -11.24
N ASP A 26 37.63 10.32 -12.49
CA ASP A 26 36.47 11.07 -12.95
C ASP A 26 35.21 10.66 -12.19
N HIS A 27 35.01 9.36 -11.93
CA HIS A 27 33.88 8.88 -11.15
C HIS A 27 33.95 9.33 -9.68
N VAL A 28 35.15 9.32 -9.08
CA VAL A 28 35.36 9.82 -7.71
C VAL A 28 35.11 11.32 -7.64
N LEU A 29 35.65 12.11 -8.57
CA LEU A 29 35.42 13.55 -8.66
C LEU A 29 33.95 13.90 -8.89
N GLN A 30 33.24 13.19 -9.77
CA GLN A 30 31.80 13.39 -9.96
C GLN A 30 31.01 13.07 -8.69
N THR A 31 31.43 12.04 -7.95
CA THR A 31 30.80 11.67 -6.68
C THR A 31 31.06 12.75 -5.61
N GLU A 32 32.30 13.23 -5.49
CA GLU A 32 32.68 14.30 -4.55
C GLU A 32 31.98 15.63 -4.87
N ILE A 33 31.90 16.01 -6.15
CA ILE A 33 31.14 17.18 -6.61
C ILE A 33 29.65 17.02 -6.32
N SER A 34 29.09 15.82 -6.54
CA SER A 34 27.69 15.54 -6.23
C SER A 34 27.41 15.60 -4.72
N ILE A 35 28.34 15.16 -3.87
CA ILE A 35 28.23 15.25 -2.41
C ILE A 35 28.34 16.71 -1.95
N ALA A 36 29.34 17.45 -2.45
CA ALA A 36 29.58 18.84 -2.08
C ALA A 36 28.42 19.76 -2.48
N ASN A 37 27.76 19.47 -3.60
CA ASN A 37 26.61 20.24 -4.08
C ASN A 37 25.27 19.68 -3.56
N HIS A 38 25.26 18.60 -2.79
CA HIS A 38 24.02 17.93 -2.39
C HIS A 38 23.10 18.84 -1.58
N GLU A 39 23.66 19.61 -0.64
CA GLU A 39 22.90 20.56 0.19
C GLU A 39 22.29 21.70 -0.64
N VAL A 40 23.08 22.26 -1.57
CA VAL A 40 22.63 23.31 -2.49
C VAL A 40 21.53 22.80 -3.44
N ILE A 41 21.66 21.57 -3.95
CA ILE A 41 20.63 20.94 -4.78
C ILE A 41 19.34 20.73 -3.97
N CYS A 42 19.46 20.26 -2.72
CA CYS A 42 18.33 20.10 -1.81
C CYS A 42 17.65 21.43 -1.47
N GLU A 43 18.40 22.52 -1.33
CA GLU A 43 17.86 23.88 -1.12
C GLU A 43 17.12 24.40 -2.36
N ILE A 44 17.73 24.31 -3.54
CA ILE A 44 17.15 24.77 -4.81
C ILE A 44 15.82 24.05 -5.09
N GLU A 45 15.74 22.77 -4.75
CA GLU A 45 14.56 21.94 -4.94
C GLU A 45 13.60 21.93 -3.74
N ASN A 46 13.85 22.77 -2.73
CA ASN A 46 13.04 22.90 -1.51
C ASN A 46 12.87 21.58 -0.71
N LEU A 47 13.79 20.62 -0.91
CA LEU A 47 13.75 19.29 -0.30
C LEU A 47 14.07 19.31 1.21
N LEU A 48 14.69 20.38 1.71
CA LEU A 48 15.01 20.51 3.14
C LEU A 48 13.78 20.49 4.05
N GLN A 49 12.62 20.93 3.54
CA GLN A 49 11.38 20.93 4.34
C GLN A 49 10.65 19.58 4.31
N VAL A 50 10.92 18.75 3.30
CA VAL A 50 10.22 17.47 3.07
C VAL A 50 10.24 16.56 4.31
N PRO A 51 11.37 16.32 5.01
CA PRO A 51 11.38 15.49 6.21
C PRO A 51 10.47 16.03 7.32
N ALA A 52 10.46 17.34 7.55
CA ALA A 52 9.65 17.96 8.60
C ALA A 52 8.15 17.87 8.28
N VAL A 53 7.77 18.15 7.03
CA VAL A 53 6.38 18.02 6.56
C VAL A 53 5.94 16.56 6.63
N TYR A 54 6.76 15.62 6.17
CA TYR A 54 6.48 14.19 6.26
C TYR A 54 6.27 13.75 7.71
N HIS A 55 7.15 14.13 8.64
CA HIS A 55 7.00 13.76 10.05
C HIS A 55 5.69 14.27 10.66
N ALA A 56 5.33 15.53 10.38
CA ALA A 56 4.07 16.09 10.84
C ALA A 56 2.87 15.36 10.24
N LEU A 57 2.91 15.06 8.94
CA LEU A 57 1.85 14.37 8.23
C LEU A 57 1.69 12.92 8.69
N PHE A 58 2.79 12.22 8.92
CA PHE A 58 2.83 10.86 9.45
C PHE A 58 2.17 10.78 10.83
N TYR A 59 2.56 11.68 11.74
CA TYR A 59 1.96 11.74 13.07
C TYR A 59 0.46 12.05 13.00
N ARG A 60 0.06 13.04 12.20
CA ARG A 60 -1.35 13.43 12.03
C ARG A 60 -2.18 12.31 11.40
N THR A 61 -1.65 11.62 10.39
CA THR A 61 -2.33 10.50 9.73
C THR A 61 -2.56 9.35 10.70
N LYS A 62 -1.57 9.03 11.55
CA LYS A 62 -1.71 8.02 12.60
C LYS A 62 -2.77 8.41 13.64
N MET A 63 -2.72 9.66 14.12
CA MET A 63 -3.71 10.17 15.08
C MET A 63 -5.12 10.14 14.49
N PHE A 64 -5.27 10.61 13.25
CA PHE A 64 -6.54 10.61 12.53
C PHE A 64 -7.10 9.19 12.35
N ALA A 65 -6.27 8.24 11.95
CA ALA A 65 -6.67 6.84 11.81
C ALA A 65 -7.21 6.26 13.12
N THR A 66 -6.54 6.53 14.25
CA THR A 66 -7.03 6.14 15.58
C THR A 66 -8.37 6.83 15.90
N THR A 67 -8.48 8.14 15.65
CA THR A 67 -9.73 8.89 15.91
C THR A 67 -10.91 8.33 15.10
N VAL A 68 -10.69 7.93 13.85
CA VAL A 68 -11.74 7.29 13.04
C VAL A 68 -12.13 5.92 13.63
N GLN A 69 -11.18 5.13 14.10
CA GLN A 69 -11.47 3.87 14.79
C GLN A 69 -12.31 4.09 16.07
N ASP A 70 -11.97 5.11 16.85
CA ASP A 70 -12.72 5.50 18.05
C ASP A 70 -14.14 5.94 17.69
N LEU A 71 -14.28 6.74 16.62
CA LEU A 71 -15.56 7.18 16.09
C LEU A 71 -16.42 5.98 15.64
N VAL A 72 -15.85 5.04 14.89
CA VAL A 72 -16.53 3.81 14.49
C VAL A 72 -17.03 3.04 15.73
N THR A 73 -16.19 2.89 16.74
CA THR A 73 -16.54 2.19 17.99
C THR A 73 -17.67 2.91 18.72
N ALA A 74 -17.62 4.24 18.83
CA ALA A 74 -18.67 5.04 19.45
C ALA A 74 -19.99 4.95 18.68
N THR A 75 -19.94 4.95 17.34
CA THR A 75 -21.14 4.84 16.52
C THR A 75 -21.82 3.48 16.59
N LYS A 76 -21.04 2.41 16.78
CA LYS A 76 -21.56 1.07 17.07
C LYS A 76 -22.32 1.06 18.40
N ALA A 77 -21.79 1.71 19.44
CA ALA A 77 -22.47 1.82 20.74
C ALA A 77 -23.81 2.59 20.63
N ALA A 78 -23.90 3.55 19.71
CA ALA A 78 -25.12 4.32 19.45
C ALA A 78 -26.18 3.58 18.61
N GLN A 79 -25.92 2.34 18.15
CA GLN A 79 -26.86 1.50 17.39
C GLN A 79 -27.46 2.15 16.13
N THR A 80 -26.77 3.11 15.51
CA THR A 80 -27.24 3.64 14.22
C THR A 80 -26.89 2.65 13.08
N PRO A 81 -27.74 2.50 12.05
CA PRO A 81 -27.60 1.43 11.05
C PRO A 81 -26.51 1.65 9.99
N TYR A 82 -26.04 2.89 9.76
CA TYR A 82 -25.04 3.24 8.72
C TYR A 82 -23.84 4.12 9.16
N PRO A 83 -23.55 4.33 10.45
CA PRO A 83 -22.59 5.34 10.86
C PRO A 83 -21.14 4.91 10.67
N TRP A 84 -20.84 3.61 10.76
CA TRP A 84 -19.47 3.12 10.78
C TRP A 84 -18.85 3.22 9.38
N ALA A 85 -19.63 2.90 8.34
CA ALA A 85 -19.17 2.94 6.97
C ALA A 85 -18.91 4.38 6.53
N MET A 86 -19.77 5.31 6.96
CA MET A 86 -19.58 6.75 6.74
C MET A 86 -18.34 7.27 7.50
N ALA A 87 -18.14 6.87 8.75
CA ALA A 87 -16.95 7.21 9.50
C ALA A 87 -15.68 6.64 8.84
N ALA A 88 -15.73 5.40 8.35
CA ALA A 88 -14.62 4.76 7.65
C ALA A 88 -14.29 5.43 6.31
N CYS A 89 -15.28 6.05 5.63
CA CYS A 89 -15.03 6.85 4.42
C CYS A 89 -14.05 8.00 4.66
N LEU A 90 -14.00 8.55 5.89
CA LEU A 90 -13.09 9.62 6.25
C LEU A 90 -11.61 9.25 6.07
N LEU A 91 -11.25 7.96 6.16
CA LEU A 91 -9.88 7.49 5.89
C LEU A 91 -9.51 7.65 4.40
N ILE A 92 -10.48 7.41 3.52
CA ILE A 92 -10.31 7.57 2.08
C ILE A 92 -10.26 9.07 1.76
N ASP A 93 -11.18 9.84 2.32
CA ASP A 93 -11.25 11.29 2.12
C ASP A 93 -9.99 11.99 2.60
N TRP A 94 -9.40 11.58 3.73
CA TRP A 94 -8.09 12.09 4.18
C TRP A 94 -7.00 11.90 3.14
N SER A 95 -6.98 10.74 2.47
CA SER A 95 -6.00 10.48 1.42
C SER A 95 -6.19 11.39 0.20
N VAL A 96 -7.43 11.78 -0.09
CA VAL A 96 -7.79 12.62 -1.23
C VAL A 96 -7.60 14.11 -0.93
N ASP A 97 -8.05 14.55 0.24
CA ASP A 97 -8.18 15.97 0.56
C ASP A 97 -7.00 16.51 1.37
N VAL A 98 -6.29 15.64 2.11
CA VAL A 98 -5.14 16.03 2.93
C VAL A 98 -3.84 15.57 2.28
N LEU A 99 -3.67 14.27 2.01
CA LEU A 99 -2.40 13.80 1.42
C LEU A 99 -2.18 14.38 0.03
N ARG A 100 -3.21 14.38 -0.83
CA ARG A 100 -3.13 14.90 -2.21
C ARG A 100 -3.45 16.39 -2.34
N HIS A 101 -3.41 17.12 -1.23
CA HIS A 101 -3.59 18.57 -1.26
C HIS A 101 -2.38 19.24 -1.93
N LYS A 102 -2.63 20.21 -2.82
CA LYS A 102 -1.58 20.88 -3.61
C LYS A 102 -0.43 21.46 -2.77
N LYS A 103 -0.74 21.99 -1.58
CA LYS A 103 0.27 22.56 -0.65
C LYS A 103 1.17 21.54 0.04
N VAL A 104 0.82 20.25 -0.02
CA VAL A 104 1.61 19.18 0.58
C VAL A 104 2.70 18.70 -0.38
N GLU A 105 2.51 18.90 -1.70
CA GLU A 105 3.46 18.49 -2.74
C GLU A 105 3.87 17.03 -2.55
N PHE A 106 2.88 16.16 -2.36
CA PHE A 106 3.04 14.77 -1.93
C PHE A 106 3.99 13.96 -2.82
N GLU A 107 4.01 14.28 -4.12
CA GLU A 107 4.88 13.72 -5.14
C GLU A 107 6.38 13.92 -4.86
N THR A 108 6.75 14.95 -4.08
CA THR A 108 8.14 15.23 -3.67
C THR A 108 8.65 14.23 -2.62
N PHE A 109 7.75 13.52 -1.94
CA PHE A 109 8.12 12.58 -0.90
C PHE A 109 8.73 11.31 -1.50
N LEU A 110 9.63 10.68 -0.75
CA LEU A 110 10.17 9.38 -1.12
C LEU A 110 9.03 8.37 -1.28
N HIS A 111 9.17 7.44 -2.22
CA HIS A 111 8.14 6.41 -2.44
C HIS A 111 7.80 5.65 -1.15
N SER A 112 8.80 5.29 -0.33
CA SER A 112 8.58 4.62 0.96
C SER A 112 7.82 5.48 1.99
N GLN A 113 7.94 6.81 1.92
CA GLN A 113 7.20 7.74 2.77
C GLN A 113 5.74 7.84 2.33
N ARG A 114 5.49 7.91 1.02
CA ARG A 114 4.12 7.89 0.48
C ARG A 114 3.43 6.56 0.80
N GLU A 115 4.14 5.45 0.58
CA GLU A 115 3.67 4.11 0.88
C GLU A 115 3.32 3.96 2.37
N SER A 116 4.15 4.48 3.28
CA SER A 116 3.87 4.40 4.72
C SER A 116 2.59 5.14 5.12
N LEU A 117 2.31 6.30 4.52
CA LEU A 117 1.11 7.09 4.78
C LEU A 117 -0.15 6.38 4.26
N TYR A 118 -0.11 5.88 3.02
CA TYR A 118 -1.20 5.06 2.48
C TYR A 118 -1.40 3.78 3.27
N TRP A 119 -0.33 3.15 3.74
CA TRP A 119 -0.38 1.94 4.53
C TRP A 119 -1.11 2.15 5.86
N ILE A 120 -0.88 3.28 6.55
CA ILE A 120 -1.60 3.60 7.80
C ILE A 120 -3.11 3.64 7.55
N LEU A 121 -3.54 4.30 6.46
CA LEU A 121 -4.95 4.44 6.13
C LEU A 121 -5.56 3.11 5.69
N ASP A 122 -4.87 2.34 4.83
CA ASP A 122 -5.34 1.03 4.37
C ASP A 122 -5.39 0.01 5.52
N ASP A 123 -4.39 0.00 6.42
CA ASP A 123 -4.41 -0.89 7.59
C ASP A 123 -5.53 -0.53 8.56
N ALA A 124 -5.79 0.76 8.79
CA ALA A 124 -6.91 1.20 9.62
C ALA A 124 -8.26 0.82 9.01
N LEU A 125 -8.46 1.07 7.72
CA LEU A 125 -9.69 0.71 7.02
C LEU A 125 -9.91 -0.81 7.05
N LEU A 126 -8.86 -1.59 6.79
CA LEU A 126 -8.90 -3.04 6.82
C LEU A 126 -9.26 -3.59 8.21
N ARG A 127 -8.74 -2.98 9.29
CA ARG A 127 -9.12 -3.36 10.66
C ARG A 127 -10.58 -3.10 10.92
N ILE A 128 -11.09 -1.91 10.55
CA ILE A 128 -12.52 -1.58 10.65
C ILE A 128 -13.36 -2.61 9.90
N LEU A 129 -13.04 -2.85 8.62
CA LEU A 129 -13.75 -3.82 7.78
C LEU A 129 -13.73 -5.22 8.39
N SER A 130 -12.58 -5.67 8.87
CA SER A 130 -12.43 -6.99 9.48
C SER A 130 -13.20 -7.11 10.80
N ASP A 131 -13.25 -6.06 11.61
CA ASP A 131 -14.00 -6.07 12.86
C ASP A 131 -15.51 -6.07 12.60
N GLN A 132 -15.98 -5.31 11.62
CA GLN A 132 -17.39 -5.29 11.22
C GLN A 132 -17.83 -6.59 10.56
N TRP A 133 -16.95 -7.23 9.77
CA TRP A 133 -17.24 -8.51 9.14
C TRP A 133 -17.40 -9.65 10.16
N GLU A 134 -16.59 -9.68 11.22
CA GLU A 134 -16.74 -10.71 12.28
C GLU A 134 -17.97 -10.44 13.17
N ASP A 135 -18.44 -9.20 13.18
CA ASP A 135 -19.56 -8.73 13.99
C ASP A 135 -20.91 -8.78 13.25
N THR A 136 -21.03 -9.52 12.13
CA THR A 136 -22.26 -9.69 11.32
C THR A 136 -23.42 -10.42 12.03
N THR A 137 -23.65 -10.08 13.29
CA THR A 137 -24.95 -10.14 13.98
C THR A 137 -25.93 -9.08 13.45
N SER A 138 -25.48 -8.13 12.61
CA SER A 138 -26.35 -7.13 12.00
C SER A 138 -27.26 -7.77 10.94
N ASN A 139 -28.58 -7.54 11.06
CA ASN A 139 -29.57 -7.89 10.03
C ASN A 139 -29.35 -7.20 8.67
N THR A 140 -28.43 -6.24 8.60
CA THR A 140 -28.13 -5.51 7.38
C THR A 140 -27.25 -6.35 6.45
N PRO A 141 -27.66 -6.52 5.19
CA PRO A 141 -26.82 -7.14 4.17
C PRO A 141 -25.46 -6.46 3.99
N TRP A 142 -24.38 -7.25 3.87
CA TRP A 142 -23.01 -6.73 3.78
C TRP A 142 -22.78 -5.79 2.58
N ASP A 143 -23.43 -6.06 1.45
CA ASP A 143 -23.46 -5.22 0.25
C ASP A 143 -24.01 -3.82 0.55
N LEU A 144 -25.07 -3.72 1.35
CA LEU A 144 -25.63 -2.43 1.76
C LEU A 144 -24.77 -1.74 2.83
N ALA A 145 -24.21 -2.51 3.76
CA ALA A 145 -23.37 -1.98 4.83
C ALA A 145 -22.08 -1.34 4.28
N THR A 146 -21.51 -1.91 3.21
CA THR A 146 -20.24 -1.44 2.60
C THR A 146 -20.44 -0.49 1.42
N ALA A 147 -21.68 -0.28 0.94
CA ALA A 147 -21.96 0.57 -0.22
C ALA A 147 -21.33 1.98 -0.14
N PRO A 148 -21.37 2.71 1.01
CA PRO A 148 -20.71 4.01 1.10
C PRO A 148 -19.22 3.95 0.79
N LEU A 149 -18.52 2.94 1.32
CA LEU A 149 -17.09 2.74 1.11
C LEU A 149 -16.77 2.43 -0.35
N LEU A 150 -17.56 1.57 -1.00
CA LEU A 150 -17.38 1.23 -2.41
C LEU A 150 -17.54 2.46 -3.31
N ILE A 151 -18.53 3.31 -3.03
CA ILE A 151 -18.75 4.57 -3.76
C ILE A 151 -17.56 5.52 -3.56
N THR A 152 -17.12 5.73 -2.32
CA THR A 152 -16.01 6.64 -2.01
C THR A 152 -14.68 6.14 -2.58
N LEU A 153 -14.40 4.83 -2.48
CA LEU A 153 -13.22 4.21 -3.11
C LEU A 153 -13.25 4.37 -4.63
N SER A 154 -14.40 4.13 -5.29
CA SER A 154 -14.53 4.28 -6.73
C SER A 154 -14.26 5.71 -7.19
N LYS A 155 -14.80 6.71 -6.46
CA LYS A 155 -14.50 8.12 -6.72
C LYS A 155 -13.01 8.43 -6.58
N ALA A 156 -12.38 7.97 -5.51
CA ALA A 156 -10.94 8.18 -5.32
C ALA A 156 -10.11 7.47 -6.40
N GLN A 157 -10.49 6.26 -6.79
CA GLN A 157 -9.83 5.47 -7.83
C GLN A 157 -9.80 6.16 -9.19
N SER A 158 -10.85 6.93 -9.52
CA SER A 158 -10.86 7.70 -10.77
C SER A 158 -9.72 8.73 -10.86
N ARG A 159 -9.13 9.14 -9.73
CA ARG A 159 -7.99 10.08 -9.67
C ARG A 159 -6.62 9.38 -9.67
N ILE A 160 -6.58 8.06 -9.47
CA ILE A 160 -5.34 7.30 -9.35
C ILE A 160 -4.46 7.37 -10.60
N PRO A 161 -4.99 7.35 -11.85
CA PRO A 161 -4.14 7.51 -13.03
C PRO A 161 -3.35 8.82 -13.03
N GLU A 162 -4.00 9.93 -12.67
CA GLU A 162 -3.36 11.25 -12.58
C GLU A 162 -2.29 11.27 -11.48
N TRP A 163 -2.62 10.74 -10.29
CA TRP A 163 -1.67 10.66 -9.18
C TRP A 163 -0.48 9.74 -9.48
N ALA A 164 -0.70 8.64 -10.19
CA ALA A 164 0.36 7.73 -10.60
C ALA A 164 1.32 8.40 -11.59
N ASP A 165 0.81 9.25 -12.49
CA ASP A 165 1.65 10.02 -13.41
C ASP A 165 2.50 11.07 -12.68
N GLN A 166 1.92 11.78 -11.70
CA GLN A 166 2.66 12.69 -10.82
C GLN A 166 3.72 11.95 -10.01
N ASP A 167 3.38 10.77 -9.49
CA ASP A 167 4.25 9.99 -8.61
C ASP A 167 5.41 9.32 -9.36
N LEU A 168 5.20 8.99 -10.64
CA LEU A 168 6.13 8.27 -11.48
C LEU A 168 7.44 9.03 -11.69
N GLU A 169 7.37 10.34 -11.91
CA GLU A 169 8.56 11.17 -12.09
C GLU A 169 9.47 11.12 -10.86
N GLY A 170 8.91 11.38 -9.67
CA GLY A 170 9.64 11.29 -8.42
C GLY A 170 10.16 9.87 -8.14
N MET A 171 9.44 8.83 -8.54
CA MET A 171 9.86 7.45 -8.32
C MET A 171 11.02 7.03 -9.24
N LEU A 172 10.95 7.38 -10.53
CA LEU A 172 11.99 7.06 -11.51
C LEU A 172 13.29 7.82 -11.23
N ARG A 173 13.19 9.04 -10.67
CA ARG A 173 14.36 9.84 -10.26
C ARG A 173 15.29 9.08 -9.31
N TRP A 174 14.72 8.37 -8.34
CA TRP A 174 15.47 7.66 -7.30
C TRP A 174 15.63 6.16 -7.56
N LYS A 175 14.78 5.58 -8.41
CA LYS A 175 14.81 4.15 -8.81
C LYS A 175 14.61 3.99 -10.32
N PRO A 176 15.61 4.34 -11.15
CA PRO A 176 15.46 4.37 -12.61
C PRO A 176 15.26 2.99 -13.26
N TYR A 177 15.62 1.89 -12.58
CA TYR A 177 15.56 0.52 -13.12
C TYR A 177 14.36 -0.29 -12.64
N MET A 178 13.29 0.36 -12.15
CA MET A 178 12.10 -0.34 -11.67
C MET A 178 11.30 -0.92 -12.84
N TYR A 179 10.89 -2.17 -12.75
CA TYR A 179 10.02 -2.80 -13.74
C TYR A 179 8.56 -2.38 -13.52
N ASN A 180 7.91 -1.90 -14.58
CA ASN A 180 6.52 -1.44 -14.63
C ASN A 180 6.06 -0.55 -13.45
N PRO A 181 6.76 0.55 -13.16
CA PRO A 181 6.52 1.41 -12.00
C PRO A 181 5.09 1.98 -11.96
N LYS A 182 4.52 2.32 -13.11
CA LYS A 182 3.16 2.87 -13.21
C LYS A 182 2.10 1.85 -12.79
N GLU A 183 2.23 0.60 -13.21
CA GLU A 183 1.29 -0.46 -12.84
C GLU A 183 1.26 -0.68 -11.32
N ILE A 184 2.44 -0.66 -10.68
CA ILE A 184 2.56 -0.76 -9.22
C ILE A 184 1.81 0.38 -8.52
N LEU A 185 1.98 1.62 -9.00
CA LEU A 185 1.29 2.79 -8.43
C LEU A 185 -0.23 2.67 -8.57
N LEU A 186 -0.72 2.26 -9.75
CA LEU A 186 -2.14 2.05 -10.00
C LEU A 186 -2.76 0.98 -9.09
N ASP A 187 -2.03 -0.11 -8.85
CA ASP A 187 -2.53 -1.27 -8.08
C ASP A 187 -2.37 -1.15 -6.56
N SER A 188 -1.57 -0.18 -6.08
CA SER A 188 -1.19 -0.09 -4.67
C SER A 188 -2.24 0.55 -3.76
N TYR A 189 -3.09 1.42 -4.30
CA TYR A 189 -4.00 2.26 -3.51
C TYR A 189 -5.07 1.45 -2.77
N PHE A 190 -5.06 1.46 -1.42
CA PHE A 190 -5.98 0.68 -0.57
C PHE A 190 -6.10 -0.80 -0.98
N LYS A 191 -5.01 -1.39 -1.48
CA LYS A 191 -5.02 -2.73 -2.09
C LYS A 191 -5.59 -3.79 -1.15
N ARG A 192 -5.26 -3.73 0.15
CA ARG A 192 -5.70 -4.75 1.11
C ARG A 192 -7.18 -4.59 1.42
N SER A 193 -7.64 -3.38 1.72
CA SER A 193 -9.06 -3.11 2.00
C SER A 193 -9.94 -3.43 0.78
N GLN A 194 -9.50 -3.08 -0.43
CA GLN A 194 -10.21 -3.45 -1.65
C GLN A 194 -10.31 -4.97 -1.85
N SER A 195 -9.20 -5.68 -1.66
CA SER A 195 -9.19 -7.14 -1.76
C SER A 195 -10.14 -7.76 -0.74
N PHE A 196 -10.13 -7.24 0.49
CA PHE A 196 -11.03 -7.68 1.56
C PHE A 196 -12.49 -7.46 1.15
N LEU A 197 -12.85 -6.28 0.66
CA LEU A 197 -14.21 -5.96 0.23
C LEU A 197 -14.69 -6.90 -0.88
N ARG A 198 -13.84 -7.18 -1.88
CA ARG A 198 -14.20 -8.11 -2.96
C ARG A 198 -14.41 -9.54 -2.44
N GLN A 199 -13.50 -10.03 -1.60
CA GLN A 199 -13.59 -11.38 -1.03
C GLN A 199 -14.78 -11.54 -0.09
N SER A 200 -14.98 -10.58 0.82
CA SER A 200 -16.11 -10.58 1.76
C SER A 200 -17.46 -10.48 1.05
N ALA A 201 -17.58 -9.62 0.04
CA ALA A 201 -18.78 -9.54 -0.79
C ALA A 201 -19.08 -10.89 -1.47
N ARG A 202 -18.06 -11.52 -2.07
CA ARG A 202 -18.24 -12.81 -2.75
C ARG A 202 -18.64 -13.93 -1.78
N ILE A 203 -17.99 -14.01 -0.62
CA ILE A 203 -18.35 -14.99 0.43
C ILE A 203 -19.78 -14.76 0.92
N HIS A 204 -20.19 -13.51 1.11
CA HIS A 204 -21.55 -13.16 1.52
C HIS A 204 -22.60 -13.55 0.45
N GLU A 205 -22.29 -13.40 -0.83
CA GLU A 205 -23.16 -13.87 -1.92
C GLU A 205 -23.34 -15.39 -1.92
N ILE A 206 -22.25 -16.15 -1.72
CA ILE A 206 -22.31 -17.61 -1.61
C ILE A 206 -23.21 -18.01 -0.45
N TRP A 207 -23.03 -17.38 0.72
CA TRP A 207 -23.90 -17.57 1.88
C TRP A 207 -25.37 -17.30 1.58
N ARG A 208 -25.67 -16.18 0.91
CA ARG A 208 -27.02 -15.81 0.51
C ARG A 208 -27.62 -16.85 -0.43
N ALA A 209 -26.86 -17.31 -1.42
CA ALA A 209 -27.31 -18.32 -2.37
C ALA A 209 -27.59 -19.67 -1.70
N VAL A 210 -26.70 -20.15 -0.83
CA VAL A 210 -26.89 -21.41 -0.08
C VAL A 210 -28.15 -21.36 0.77
N ARG A 211 -28.38 -20.27 1.51
CA ARG A 211 -29.59 -20.10 2.34
C ARG A 211 -30.87 -20.06 1.53
N ILE A 212 -30.86 -19.41 0.36
CA ILE A 212 -32.01 -19.37 -0.54
C ILE A 212 -32.30 -20.78 -1.08
N MET A 213 -31.26 -21.49 -1.53
CA MET A 213 -31.39 -22.86 -2.08
C MET A 213 -31.82 -23.87 -1.02
N SER A 214 -31.38 -23.71 0.23
CA SER A 214 -31.77 -24.57 1.34
C SER A 214 -33.17 -24.28 1.88
N ASN A 215 -33.79 -23.15 1.49
CA ASN A 215 -34.99 -22.60 2.15
C ASN A 215 -34.85 -22.54 3.68
N GLY A 216 -33.62 -22.35 4.19
CA GLY A 216 -33.32 -22.38 5.63
C GLY A 216 -33.50 -23.74 6.31
N ARG A 217 -33.59 -24.83 5.54
CA ARG A 217 -33.78 -26.20 6.06
C ARG A 217 -32.48 -26.97 6.29
N LEU A 218 -31.34 -26.43 5.82
CA LEU A 218 -30.05 -27.04 6.10
C LEU A 218 -29.58 -26.67 7.52
N PRO A 219 -29.03 -27.63 8.28
CA PRO A 219 -28.22 -27.34 9.46
C PRO A 219 -27.03 -26.42 9.10
N ALA A 220 -26.67 -25.53 10.03
CA ALA A 220 -25.61 -24.55 9.82
C ALA A 220 -24.26 -25.20 9.49
N GLU A 221 -23.99 -26.41 10.00
CA GLU A 221 -22.77 -27.18 9.70
C GLU A 221 -22.67 -27.54 8.22
N LEU A 222 -23.79 -27.91 7.59
CA LEU A 222 -23.83 -28.24 6.17
C LEU A 222 -23.79 -26.98 5.30
N GLU A 223 -24.43 -25.87 5.72
CA GLU A 223 -24.30 -24.59 5.02
C GLU A 223 -22.84 -24.12 5.02
N ASN A 224 -22.16 -24.19 6.18
CA ASN A 224 -20.74 -23.89 6.32
C ASN A 224 -19.87 -24.76 5.40
N ALA A 225 -20.12 -26.07 5.35
CA ALA A 225 -19.35 -26.99 4.51
C ALA A 225 -19.49 -26.68 3.02
N ILE A 226 -20.72 -26.39 2.55
CA ILE A 226 -20.97 -26.00 1.15
C ILE A 226 -20.27 -24.67 0.84
N VAL A 227 -20.39 -23.68 1.73
CA VAL A 227 -19.73 -22.39 1.54
C VAL A 227 -18.21 -22.56 1.49
N GLU A 228 -17.64 -23.41 2.35
CA GLU A 228 -16.20 -23.70 2.35
C GLU A 228 -15.75 -24.35 1.04
N ASP A 229 -16.49 -25.34 0.54
CA ASP A 229 -16.16 -26.04 -0.70
C ASP A 229 -16.28 -25.14 -1.94
N VAL A 230 -17.33 -24.32 -2.02
CA VAL A 230 -17.47 -23.32 -3.10
C VAL A 230 -16.37 -22.26 -2.99
N SER A 231 -16.02 -21.82 -1.77
CA SER A 231 -14.93 -20.87 -1.54
C SER A 231 -13.58 -21.44 -1.98
N LYS A 232 -13.30 -22.73 -1.70
CA LYS A 232 -12.10 -23.42 -2.20
C LYS A 232 -12.06 -23.45 -3.71
N PHE A 233 -13.18 -23.81 -4.34
CA PHE A 233 -13.29 -23.90 -5.80
C PHE A 233 -13.03 -22.54 -6.46
N GLU A 234 -13.52 -21.45 -5.88
CA GLU A 234 -13.32 -20.09 -6.38
C GLU A 234 -12.00 -19.43 -5.96
N GLY A 235 -11.14 -20.13 -5.20
CA GLY A 235 -9.87 -19.60 -4.71
C GLY A 235 -10.01 -18.50 -3.64
N LEU A 236 -11.15 -18.47 -2.94
CA LEU A 236 -11.40 -17.55 -1.82
C LEU A 236 -10.78 -18.08 -0.52
N PRO A 237 -10.45 -17.19 0.45
CA PRO A 237 -9.96 -17.64 1.75
C PRO A 237 -11.01 -18.50 2.48
N THR A 238 -10.61 -19.71 2.88
CA THR A 238 -11.45 -20.67 3.59
C THR A 238 -11.44 -20.48 5.10
N ALA A 239 -10.35 -19.93 5.64
CA ALA A 239 -10.28 -19.49 7.02
C ALA A 239 -11.00 -18.14 7.20
N SER A 240 -11.34 -17.78 8.44
CA SER A 240 -11.84 -16.44 8.78
C SER A 240 -10.99 -15.37 8.10
N LEU A 241 -11.63 -14.43 7.41
CA LEU A 241 -10.96 -13.35 6.69
C LEU A 241 -10.04 -12.55 7.62
N LYS A 242 -10.44 -12.35 8.88
CA LYS A 242 -9.58 -11.72 9.89
C LYS A 242 -8.26 -12.47 10.08
N LYS A 243 -8.28 -13.79 10.15
CA LYS A 243 -7.06 -14.61 10.27
C LYS A 243 -6.21 -14.57 9.00
N PHE A 244 -6.83 -14.47 7.83
CA PHE A 244 -6.13 -14.35 6.55
C PHE A 244 -5.39 -13.03 6.42
N TYR A 245 -6.04 -11.91 6.78
CA TYR A 245 -5.47 -10.56 6.68
C TYR A 245 -4.59 -10.15 7.87
N PHE A 246 -4.79 -10.77 9.03
CA PHE A 246 -4.02 -10.57 10.25
C PHE A 246 -3.52 -11.93 10.80
N PRO A 247 -2.58 -12.59 10.11
CA PRO A 247 -2.03 -13.84 10.60
C PRO A 247 -1.29 -13.57 11.91
N LYS A 248 -1.65 -14.30 12.98
CA LYS A 248 -0.88 -14.27 14.23
C LYS A 248 0.54 -14.75 13.88
N MET A 249 1.54 -13.89 14.01
CA MET A 249 2.93 -14.33 13.93
C MET A 249 3.11 -15.43 14.96
N LYS A 250 3.38 -16.66 14.50
CA LYS A 250 3.91 -17.69 15.38
C LYS A 250 5.25 -17.14 15.86
N CYS A 251 5.32 -16.65 17.10
CA CYS A 251 6.59 -16.47 17.78
C CYS A 251 7.32 -17.80 17.66
N LYS A 252 8.33 -17.87 16.79
CA LYS A 252 9.29 -18.97 16.83
C LYS A 252 9.92 -18.88 18.21
N ALA A 253 9.46 -19.74 19.12
CA ALA A 253 10.20 -20.03 20.34
C ALA A 253 11.60 -20.41 19.88
N LYS A 254 12.58 -19.56 20.21
CA LYS A 254 13.99 -19.91 20.06
C LYS A 254 14.19 -21.15 20.93
N SER A 255 14.47 -22.29 20.30
CA SER A 255 15.08 -23.45 20.96
C SER A 255 16.55 -23.15 21.22
#